data_AF-A0A2T6ZLD3-F1
#
_entry.id   AF-A0A2T6ZLD3-F1
#
_cell.length_a   1.000
_cell.length_b   1.000
_cell.length_c   1.000
_cell.angle_alpha   90.00
_cell.angle_beta   90.00
_cell.angle_gamma   90.00
#
_symmetry.space_group_name_H-M   'P 1'
#
loop_
_entity.id
_entity.type
_entity.pdbx_description
1 polymer ?
#
loop_
_entity_poly.entity_id
_entity_poly.type
_entity_poly.pdbx_seq_one_letter_code
_entity_poly.pdbx_strand_id
1 'polypeptide(L)'
;MTYGEPTGTFYDNVHARASPAGQSFLRVGRGCLTHELQQQLNNPPPVNAHECETAVVEWLERLSIIESALINFPNVHTRSPTSAPALARSAAGVARQNEIGVPYGPVRSTGRDLHAVEACHERDDSECVITGSNMWDGFPIEIAHIIPFALANETRCRQMDLWRMLEFFWGIDVTSKLYNQIARELDTTHNMVTLVITIHRMFDKGTITFIPKTPNGDRIPVSFSSYSGIYNLEVHYSTPLRVPELIQSTKVIGQNGAASALLEDSSVQILPKPLPSHPYPRAIYFTLRELILWLKRECEDNIGIQGSIVWASE
;
A
#
# COMPACT_ATOMS: atom_id res chain seq x y z
N MET A 1 28.17 -25.56 23.54
CA MET A 1 26.70 -25.44 23.60
C MET A 1 26.15 -26.81 23.25
N THR A 2 25.52 -27.49 24.19
CA THR A 2 24.83 -28.77 23.95
C THR A 2 23.44 -28.45 23.41
N TYR A 3 23.19 -28.82 22.15
CA TYR A 3 21.87 -28.71 21.54
C TYR A 3 20.96 -29.75 22.21
N GLY A 4 19.95 -29.28 22.96
CA GLY A 4 18.94 -30.17 23.54
C GLY A 4 18.15 -30.88 22.42
N GLU A 5 17.62 -32.07 22.71
CA GLU A 5 16.76 -32.77 21.75
C GLU A 5 15.54 -31.89 21.38
N PRO A 6 15.22 -31.76 20.08
CA PRO A 6 14.08 -30.98 19.65
C PRO A 6 12.79 -31.61 20.17
N THR A 7 12.11 -30.91 21.08
CA THR A 7 10.78 -31.30 21.58
C THR A 7 9.75 -30.33 20.99
N GLY A 8 8.64 -30.86 20.46
CA GLY A 8 7.59 -30.06 19.82
C GLY A 8 7.66 -30.07 18.29
N THR A 9 6.95 -29.13 17.67
CA THR A 9 6.88 -28.94 16.21
C THR A 9 8.12 -28.22 15.68
N PHE A 10 8.36 -28.26 14.37
CA PHE A 10 9.43 -27.44 13.79
C PHE A 10 9.18 -25.94 14.01
N TYR A 11 7.91 -25.52 13.96
CA TYR A 11 7.47 -24.19 14.37
C TYR A 11 7.97 -23.80 15.78
N ASP A 12 7.85 -24.67 16.78
CA ASP A 12 8.26 -24.33 18.16
C ASP A 12 9.77 -24.07 18.24
N ASN A 13 10.57 -24.83 17.49
CA ASN A 13 12.02 -24.66 17.40
C ASN A 13 12.41 -23.34 16.75
N VAL A 14 11.74 -22.96 15.65
CA VAL A 14 11.97 -21.67 14.98
C VAL A 14 11.49 -20.51 15.88
N HIS A 15 10.28 -20.61 16.42
CA HIS A 15 9.65 -19.58 17.24
C HIS A 15 10.50 -19.28 18.49
N ALA A 16 10.98 -20.30 19.20
CA ALA A 16 11.81 -20.12 20.40
C ALA A 16 13.13 -19.38 20.14
N ARG A 17 13.61 -19.37 18.90
CA ARG A 17 14.90 -18.77 18.50
C ARG A 17 14.75 -17.49 17.69
N ALA A 18 13.55 -17.19 17.21
CA ALA A 18 13.26 -15.98 16.45
C ALA A 18 13.35 -14.72 17.32
N SER A 19 13.64 -13.58 16.68
CA SER A 19 13.51 -12.25 17.29
C SER A 19 12.06 -12.01 17.76
N PRO A 20 11.77 -11.06 18.66
CA PRO A 20 10.41 -10.71 19.03
C PRO A 20 9.53 -10.37 17.81
N ALA A 21 10.12 -9.73 16.79
CA ALA A 21 9.49 -9.47 15.50
C ALA A 21 9.15 -10.75 14.74
N GLY A 22 10.12 -11.65 14.61
CA GLY A 22 9.93 -12.95 13.96
C GLY A 22 8.89 -13.81 14.67
N GLN A 23 8.86 -13.82 16.01
CA GLN A 23 7.84 -14.51 16.80
C GLN A 23 6.44 -13.95 16.54
N SER A 24 6.32 -12.62 16.54
CA SER A 24 5.07 -11.92 16.26
C SER A 24 4.56 -12.25 14.86
N PHE A 25 5.45 -12.18 13.86
CA PHE A 25 5.14 -12.58 12.49
C PHE A 25 4.70 -14.05 12.42
N LEU A 26 5.43 -14.98 13.04
CA LEU A 26 5.08 -16.40 13.04
C LEU A 26 3.71 -16.68 13.67
N ARG A 27 3.25 -15.83 14.59
CA ARG A 27 1.92 -15.97 15.20
C ARG A 27 0.80 -15.46 14.29
N VAL A 28 1.02 -14.33 13.60
CA VAL A 28 -0.04 -13.61 12.87
C VAL A 28 0.00 -13.83 11.35
N GLY A 29 1.20 -13.94 10.78
CA GLY A 29 1.48 -14.01 9.35
C GLY A 29 1.66 -15.42 8.81
N ARG A 30 1.78 -16.44 9.68
CA ARG A 30 2.00 -17.83 9.24
C ARG A 30 0.93 -18.32 8.26
N GLY A 31 -0.33 -17.99 8.50
CA GLY A 31 -1.45 -18.40 7.63
C GLY A 31 -1.42 -17.77 6.24
N CYS A 32 -0.62 -16.73 6.04
CA CYS A 32 -0.50 -16.01 4.77
C CYS A 32 0.68 -16.50 3.91
N LEU A 33 1.58 -17.32 4.46
CA LEU A 33 2.74 -17.85 3.74
C LEU A 33 2.30 -18.78 2.59
N THR A 34 3.17 -19.05 1.63
CA THR A 34 2.88 -20.10 0.64
C THR A 34 2.66 -21.44 1.31
N HIS A 35 1.87 -22.30 0.68
CA HIS A 35 1.53 -23.61 1.23
C HIS A 35 2.78 -24.44 1.56
N GLU A 36 3.84 -24.36 0.74
CA GLU A 36 5.11 -25.05 0.97
C GLU A 36 5.78 -24.58 2.26
N LEU A 37 5.84 -23.26 2.50
CA LEU A 37 6.42 -22.68 3.71
C LEU A 37 5.58 -22.98 4.95
N GLN A 38 4.25 -22.98 4.82
CA GLN A 38 3.37 -23.43 5.90
C GLN A 38 3.62 -24.90 6.25
N GLN A 39 3.76 -25.77 5.25
CA GLN A 39 4.06 -27.19 5.48
C GLN A 39 5.41 -27.38 6.17
N GLN A 40 6.45 -26.63 5.77
CA GLN A 40 7.75 -26.69 6.45
C GLN A 40 7.60 -26.39 7.95
N LEU A 41 6.85 -25.36 8.34
CA LEU A 41 6.61 -25.02 9.75
C LEU A 41 5.77 -26.06 10.50
N ASN A 42 4.79 -26.67 9.83
CA ASN A 42 3.86 -27.62 10.44
C ASN A 42 4.41 -29.05 10.54
N ASN A 43 5.41 -29.40 9.74
CA ASN A 43 6.04 -30.71 9.77
C ASN A 43 6.85 -30.92 11.06
N PRO A 44 7.05 -32.19 11.49
CA PRO A 44 7.99 -32.48 12.55
C PRO A 44 9.40 -32.01 12.16
N PRO A 45 10.23 -31.60 13.13
CA PRO A 45 11.61 -31.21 12.84
C PRO A 45 12.39 -32.39 12.21
N PRO A 46 13.38 -32.13 11.36
CA PRO A 46 14.25 -33.18 10.83
C PRO A 46 14.87 -34.02 11.96
N VAL A 47 14.88 -35.35 11.79
CA VAL A 47 15.42 -36.28 12.81
C VAL A 47 16.94 -36.09 12.98
N ASN A 48 17.63 -35.73 11.90
CA ASN A 48 19.04 -35.41 11.95
C ASN A 48 19.23 -34.01 12.58
N ALA A 49 19.98 -33.93 13.67
CA ALA A 49 20.20 -32.68 14.40
C ALA A 49 20.87 -31.58 13.53
N HIS A 50 21.77 -31.95 12.62
CA HIS A 50 22.42 -30.99 11.72
C HIS A 50 21.45 -30.46 10.65
N GLU A 51 20.60 -31.33 10.09
CA GLU A 51 19.56 -30.92 9.14
C GLU A 51 18.52 -30.02 9.83
N CYS A 52 18.12 -30.36 11.06
CA CYS A 52 17.22 -29.54 11.86
C CYS A 52 17.81 -28.16 12.13
N GLU A 53 19.08 -28.10 12.55
CA GLU A 53 19.77 -26.83 12.80
C GLU A 53 19.84 -25.98 11.52
N THR A 54 20.18 -26.60 10.38
CA THR A 54 20.24 -25.93 9.08
C THR A 54 18.89 -25.35 8.69
N ALA A 55 17.82 -26.14 8.84
CA ALA A 55 16.46 -25.69 8.54
C ALA A 55 16.02 -24.53 9.46
N VAL A 56 16.37 -24.58 10.76
CA VAL A 56 16.07 -23.47 11.68
C VAL A 56 16.81 -22.21 11.26
N VAL A 57 18.11 -22.29 10.95
CA VAL A 57 18.91 -21.15 10.50
C VAL A 57 18.31 -20.52 9.24
N GLU A 58 17.92 -21.34 8.26
CA GLU A 58 17.26 -20.87 7.03
C GLU A 58 15.95 -20.11 7.34
N TRP A 59 15.17 -20.59 8.30
CA TRP A 59 13.96 -19.89 8.74
C TRP A 59 14.24 -18.59 9.48
N LEU A 60 15.28 -18.54 10.31
CA LEU A 60 15.70 -17.30 10.97
C LEU A 60 16.15 -16.25 9.94
N GLU A 61 16.81 -16.67 8.85
CA GLU A 61 17.14 -15.80 7.74
C GLU A 61 15.89 -15.26 7.03
N ARG A 62 14.89 -16.11 6.76
CA ARG A 62 13.59 -15.66 6.19
C ARG A 62 12.90 -14.63 7.08
N LEU A 63 12.88 -14.86 8.40
CA LEU A 63 12.30 -13.92 9.35
C LEU A 63 13.07 -12.60 9.40
N SER A 64 14.40 -12.66 9.30
CA SER A 64 15.23 -11.45 9.20
C SER A 64 14.95 -10.66 7.91
N ILE A 65 14.68 -11.33 6.79
CA ILE A 65 14.26 -10.69 5.54
C ILE A 65 12.91 -10.00 5.74
N ILE A 66 11.92 -10.68 6.34
CA ILE A 66 10.60 -10.08 6.63
C ILE A 66 10.75 -8.86 7.54
N GLU A 67 11.50 -8.98 8.63
CA GLU A 67 11.73 -7.89 9.58
C GLU A 67 12.40 -6.69 8.89
N SER A 68 13.48 -6.92 8.15
CA SER A 68 14.17 -5.90 7.38
C SER A 68 13.25 -5.24 6.35
N ALA A 69 12.43 -6.02 5.64
CA ALA A 69 11.47 -5.52 4.66
C ALA A 69 10.43 -4.58 5.29
N LEU A 70 9.90 -4.92 6.47
CA LEU A 70 8.89 -4.11 7.15
C LEU A 70 9.47 -2.83 7.77
N ILE A 71 10.69 -2.89 8.30
CA ILE A 71 11.41 -1.73 8.84
C ILE A 71 11.81 -0.77 7.72
N ASN A 72 12.38 -1.31 6.64
CA ASN A 72 12.84 -0.52 5.49
C ASN A 72 11.74 -0.23 4.48
N PHE A 73 10.53 -0.74 4.72
CA PHE A 73 9.37 -0.36 3.93
C PHE A 73 9.32 1.16 3.88
N PRO A 74 9.19 1.79 2.70
CA PRO A 74 9.39 3.22 2.53
C PRO A 74 8.46 4.05 3.43
N ASN A 75 8.88 4.25 4.66
CA ASN A 75 8.54 5.39 5.48
C ASN A 75 9.32 6.50 4.81
N VAL A 76 8.67 7.23 3.89
CA VAL A 76 9.26 8.41 3.29
C VAL A 76 9.39 9.43 4.43
N HIS A 77 10.46 9.32 5.22
CA HIS A 77 10.92 10.40 6.04
C HIS A 77 11.21 11.50 5.04
N THR A 78 10.39 12.54 5.08
CA THR A 78 10.63 13.79 4.37
C THR A 78 12.06 14.21 4.62
N ARG A 79 12.99 13.83 3.74
CA ARG A 79 14.21 14.59 3.56
C ARG A 79 13.75 15.85 2.86
N SER A 80 13.35 16.84 3.64
CA SER A 80 13.43 18.22 3.18
C SER A 80 14.80 18.39 2.53
N PRO A 81 14.90 18.82 1.26
CA PRO A 81 16.18 19.27 0.76
C PRO A 81 16.53 20.49 1.61
N THR A 82 17.56 20.34 2.44
CA THR A 82 18.22 21.42 3.14
C THR A 82 18.75 22.37 2.07
N SER A 83 17.96 23.38 1.69
CA SER A 83 18.42 24.53 0.95
C SER A 83 18.45 25.70 1.92
N ALA A 84 19.65 26.01 2.41
CA ALA A 84 19.93 27.28 3.06
C ALA A 84 19.52 28.45 2.15
N PRO A 85 19.20 29.63 2.70
CA PRO A 85 18.57 30.71 1.96
C PRO A 85 19.60 31.45 1.11
N ALA A 86 19.48 31.39 -0.21
CA ALA A 86 20.14 32.33 -1.10
C ALA A 86 19.22 33.53 -1.33
N LEU A 87 19.46 34.59 -0.57
CA LEU A 87 18.99 35.93 -0.85
C LEU A 87 19.75 36.52 -2.06
N ALA A 88 19.02 37.33 -2.84
CA ALA A 88 19.49 38.36 -3.79
C ALA A 88 19.82 37.85 -5.22
N ARG A 89 19.42 38.49 -6.34
CA ARG A 89 19.02 39.88 -6.63
C ARG A 89 18.08 39.95 -7.86
N SER A 90 17.30 41.03 -7.89
CA SER A 90 16.47 41.57 -8.98
C SER A 90 17.20 41.78 -10.32
N ALA A 91 16.49 41.70 -11.45
CA ALA A 91 15.93 42.87 -12.16
C ALA A 91 15.44 42.57 -13.60
N ALA A 92 14.22 43.06 -13.88
CA ALA A 92 13.70 43.66 -15.12
C ALA A 92 13.47 42.82 -16.40
N GLY A 93 12.25 42.95 -16.97
CA GLY A 93 11.97 42.62 -18.38
C GLY A 93 10.49 42.35 -18.70
N VAL A 94 9.72 43.41 -18.99
CA VAL A 94 8.32 43.48 -19.43
C VAL A 94 8.00 42.64 -20.69
N ALA A 95 6.89 41.90 -20.71
CA ALA A 95 5.91 41.89 -21.83
C ALA A 95 4.61 41.14 -21.47
N ARG A 96 3.50 41.79 -21.83
CA ARG A 96 2.10 41.35 -21.68
C ARG A 96 1.78 40.13 -22.57
N GLN A 97 0.92 39.24 -22.08
CA GLN A 97 -0.23 38.75 -22.84
C GLN A 97 -1.37 38.33 -21.89
N ASN A 98 -2.56 38.84 -22.19
CA ASN A 98 -3.83 38.45 -21.62
C ASN A 98 -4.18 37.05 -22.14
N GLU A 99 -4.29 36.07 -21.26
CA GLU A 99 -5.23 34.95 -21.42
C GLU A 99 -5.89 34.70 -20.07
N ILE A 100 -7.21 34.55 -20.10
CA ILE A 100 -8.05 34.27 -18.93
C ILE A 100 -7.78 32.81 -18.56
N GLY A 101 -6.73 32.60 -17.77
CA GLY A 101 -6.36 31.31 -17.21
C GLY A 101 -6.99 31.12 -15.83
N VAL A 102 -7.82 30.08 -15.71
CA VAL A 102 -8.28 29.51 -14.44
C VAL A 102 -7.07 29.25 -13.53
N PRO A 103 -7.11 29.55 -12.22
CA PRO A 103 -5.93 29.45 -11.37
C PRO A 103 -5.66 27.97 -11.01
N TYR A 104 -4.98 27.26 -11.90
CA TYR A 104 -4.23 26.08 -11.51
C TYR A 104 -3.07 26.55 -10.64
N GLY A 105 -3.09 26.19 -9.35
CA GLY A 105 -1.99 26.44 -8.43
C GLY A 105 -0.68 25.81 -8.95
N PRO A 106 0.49 26.25 -8.45
CA PRO A 106 1.77 25.80 -8.98
C PRO A 106 1.98 24.32 -8.68
N VAL A 107 1.79 23.49 -9.70
CA VAL A 107 2.18 22.08 -9.70
C VAL A 107 3.70 22.04 -9.55
N ARG A 108 4.19 21.59 -8.40
CA ARG A 108 5.59 21.21 -8.24
C ARG A 108 5.83 20.04 -9.19
N SER A 109 6.66 20.25 -10.22
CA SER A 109 7.04 19.21 -11.18
C SER A 109 7.94 18.17 -10.51
N THR A 110 7.36 17.25 -9.74
CA THR A 110 7.88 15.88 -9.64
C THR A 110 7.59 15.22 -10.99
N GLY A 111 8.43 14.30 -11.47
CA GLY A 111 8.35 13.72 -12.82
C GLY A 111 7.13 12.84 -13.13
N ARG A 112 5.93 13.24 -12.68
CA ARG A 112 4.64 12.59 -12.97
C ARG A 112 4.27 12.81 -14.43
N ASP A 113 3.74 11.78 -15.06
CA ASP A 113 3.14 11.89 -16.39
C ASP A 113 1.87 12.75 -16.31
N LEU A 114 1.94 13.97 -16.84
CA LEU A 114 0.81 14.91 -16.85
C LEU A 114 -0.40 14.33 -17.58
N HIS A 115 -0.19 13.51 -18.62
CA HIS A 115 -1.26 12.86 -19.34
C HIS A 115 -1.99 11.83 -18.45
N ALA A 116 -1.27 11.09 -17.61
CA ALA A 116 -1.87 10.16 -16.66
C ALA A 116 -2.68 10.90 -15.57
N VAL A 117 -2.21 12.06 -15.13
CA VAL A 117 -2.91 12.92 -14.17
C VAL A 117 -4.21 13.46 -14.77
N GLU A 118 -4.16 14.03 -15.96
CA GLU A 118 -5.34 14.51 -16.70
C GLU A 118 -6.34 13.38 -16.93
N ALA A 119 -5.86 12.21 -17.37
CA ALA A 119 -6.66 11.02 -17.55
C ALA A 119 -7.35 10.55 -16.25
N CYS A 120 -6.72 10.71 -15.08
CA CYS A 120 -7.36 10.40 -13.80
C CYS A 120 -8.46 11.40 -13.46
N HIS A 121 -8.22 12.69 -13.69
CA HIS A 121 -9.25 13.72 -13.50
C HIS A 121 -10.47 13.47 -14.39
N GLU A 122 -10.27 13.12 -15.66
CA GLU A 122 -11.37 12.77 -16.57
C GLU A 122 -12.09 11.50 -16.13
N ARG A 123 -11.33 10.44 -15.81
CA ARG A 123 -11.88 9.17 -15.33
C ARG A 123 -12.70 9.34 -14.05
N ASP A 124 -12.32 10.23 -13.15
CA ASP A 124 -12.96 10.39 -11.85
C ASP A 124 -13.91 11.62 -11.78
N ASP A 125 -14.20 12.29 -12.92
CA ASP A 125 -14.95 13.57 -12.99
C ASP A 125 -14.38 14.66 -12.07
N SER A 126 -13.07 14.60 -11.77
CA SER A 126 -12.42 15.46 -10.76
C SER A 126 -13.11 15.40 -9.38
N GLU A 127 -13.73 14.27 -9.07
CA GLU A 127 -14.31 13.97 -7.75
C GLU A 127 -13.40 13.00 -7.00
N CYS A 128 -13.41 13.10 -5.67
CA CYS A 128 -12.84 12.06 -4.83
C CYS A 128 -13.60 10.76 -5.03
N VAL A 129 -12.91 9.68 -5.44
CA VAL A 129 -13.53 8.37 -5.67
C VAL A 129 -14.12 7.75 -4.39
N ILE A 130 -13.71 8.24 -3.22
CA ILE A 130 -14.14 7.74 -1.92
C ILE A 130 -15.30 8.56 -1.33
N THR A 131 -15.25 9.90 -1.39
CA THR A 131 -16.26 10.77 -0.77
C THR A 131 -17.25 11.37 -1.77
N GLY A 132 -16.90 11.41 -3.05
CA GLY A 132 -17.63 12.15 -4.08
C GLY A 132 -17.48 13.67 -4.01
N SER A 133 -16.67 14.18 -3.08
CA SER A 133 -16.37 15.62 -2.99
C SER A 133 -15.58 16.07 -4.21
N ASN A 134 -15.86 17.27 -4.71
CA ASN A 134 -15.08 17.93 -5.77
C ASN A 134 -14.58 19.31 -5.34
N MET A 135 -13.91 20.01 -6.25
CA MET A 135 -13.37 21.35 -5.96
C MET A 135 -14.46 22.40 -5.65
N TRP A 136 -15.67 22.25 -6.18
CA TRP A 136 -16.78 23.19 -5.95
C TRP A 136 -17.33 23.10 -4.53
N ASP A 137 -17.13 21.97 -3.87
CA ASP A 137 -17.42 21.77 -2.45
C ASP A 137 -16.39 22.47 -1.53
N GLY A 138 -15.38 23.13 -2.09
CA GLY A 138 -14.32 23.83 -1.35
C GLY A 138 -13.18 22.92 -0.88
N PHE A 139 -13.14 21.68 -1.37
CA PHE A 139 -12.13 20.70 -1.00
C PHE A 139 -11.05 20.54 -2.08
N PRO A 140 -9.76 20.68 -1.74
CA PRO A 140 -8.68 20.39 -2.68
C PRO A 140 -8.67 18.92 -3.09
N ILE A 141 -8.60 18.67 -4.40
CA ILE A 141 -8.55 17.34 -5.00
C ILE A 141 -7.13 17.08 -5.50
N GLU A 142 -6.61 15.90 -5.19
CA GLU A 142 -5.25 15.46 -5.52
C GLU A 142 -5.30 14.07 -6.18
N ILE A 143 -4.35 13.81 -7.08
CA ILE A 143 -4.12 12.47 -7.62
C ILE A 143 -3.08 11.77 -6.76
N ALA A 144 -3.48 10.62 -6.21
CA ALA A 144 -2.68 9.79 -5.32
C ALA A 144 -2.29 8.49 -6.01
N HIS A 145 -1.03 8.06 -5.88
CA HIS A 145 -0.63 6.72 -6.28
C HIS A 145 -1.14 5.68 -5.27
N ILE A 146 -1.65 4.55 -5.77
CA ILE A 146 -2.07 3.42 -4.94
C ILE A 146 -0.83 2.68 -4.44
N ILE A 147 0.10 2.38 -5.33
CA ILE A 147 1.45 1.91 -5.01
C ILE A 147 2.41 3.09 -5.15
N PRO A 148 3.13 3.48 -4.09
CA PRO A 148 4.01 4.64 -4.12
C PRO A 148 5.15 4.44 -5.10
N PHE A 149 5.56 5.51 -5.78
CA PHE A 149 6.67 5.55 -6.73
C PHE A 149 7.96 4.96 -6.13
N ALA A 150 8.22 5.25 -4.84
CA ALA A 150 9.36 4.71 -4.10
C ALA A 150 9.44 3.17 -4.13
N LEU A 151 8.31 2.46 -4.15
CA LEU A 151 8.31 0.99 -4.15
C LEU A 151 9.04 0.39 -5.35
N ALA A 152 8.97 1.06 -6.50
CA ALA A 152 9.49 0.54 -7.76
C ALA A 152 10.74 1.27 -8.26
N ASN A 153 10.94 2.53 -7.87
CA ASN A 153 12.09 3.33 -8.32
C ASN A 153 13.19 3.49 -7.28
N GLU A 154 12.90 3.33 -5.99
CA GLU A 154 13.94 3.36 -4.97
C GLU A 154 14.81 2.11 -5.15
N THR A 155 16.11 2.29 -5.41
CA THR A 155 17.05 1.18 -5.57
C THR A 155 17.05 0.25 -4.35
N ARG A 156 16.80 0.81 -3.15
CA ARG A 156 16.58 0.03 -1.92
C ARG A 156 15.36 -0.87 -2.09
N CYS A 157 14.16 -0.34 -2.36
CA CYS A 157 12.99 -1.19 -2.59
C CYS A 157 13.18 -2.19 -3.74
N ARG A 158 13.93 -1.83 -4.79
CA ARG A 158 14.19 -2.66 -5.98
C ARG A 158 15.24 -3.77 -5.77
N GLN A 159 16.20 -3.56 -4.88
CA GLN A 159 17.28 -4.51 -4.58
C GLN A 159 17.03 -5.33 -3.30
N MET A 160 15.98 -5.02 -2.52
CA MET A 160 15.85 -5.47 -1.14
C MET A 160 14.73 -6.47 -0.84
N ASP A 161 14.88 -7.00 0.37
CA ASP A 161 14.04 -7.84 1.20
C ASP A 161 12.53 -7.67 1.04
N LEU A 162 12.00 -6.52 0.60
CA LEU A 162 10.57 -6.37 0.32
C LEU A 162 10.07 -7.37 -0.72
N TRP A 163 10.66 -7.43 -1.91
CA TRP A 163 10.18 -8.35 -2.93
C TRP A 163 10.44 -9.79 -2.52
N ARG A 164 11.59 -10.09 -1.89
CA ARG A 164 11.86 -11.42 -1.32
C ARG A 164 10.86 -11.83 -0.24
N MET A 165 10.44 -10.89 0.60
CA MET A 165 9.40 -11.09 1.59
C MET A 165 8.08 -11.44 0.91
N LEU A 166 7.72 -10.73 -0.18
CA LEU A 166 6.52 -11.03 -0.97
C LEU A 166 6.55 -12.43 -1.61
N GLU A 167 7.74 -12.92 -1.98
CA GLU A 167 7.91 -14.30 -2.46
C GLU A 167 7.50 -15.34 -1.41
N PHE A 168 7.61 -15.04 -0.11
CA PHE A 168 7.17 -15.94 0.95
C PHE A 168 5.65 -16.04 1.08
N PHE A 169 4.89 -15.09 0.54
CA PHE A 169 3.42 -15.10 0.58
C PHE A 169 2.82 -15.60 -0.73
N TRP A 170 3.42 -15.25 -1.86
CA TRP A 170 2.84 -15.52 -3.18
C TRP A 170 3.70 -16.37 -4.11
N GLY A 171 4.92 -16.71 -3.68
CA GLY A 171 5.90 -17.39 -4.51
C GLY A 171 6.63 -16.45 -5.48
N ILE A 172 7.74 -16.95 -6.01
CA ILE A 172 8.63 -16.22 -6.92
C ILE A 172 7.94 -15.80 -8.22
N ASP A 173 7.11 -16.66 -8.79
CA ASP A 173 6.48 -16.43 -10.10
C ASP A 173 5.46 -15.28 -10.05
N VAL A 174 4.60 -15.27 -9.02
CA VAL A 174 3.60 -14.21 -8.83
C VAL A 174 4.30 -12.90 -8.50
N THR A 175 5.26 -12.93 -7.59
CA THR A 175 5.98 -11.73 -7.16
C THR A 175 6.76 -11.09 -8.32
N SER A 176 7.44 -11.90 -9.13
CA SER A 176 8.19 -11.43 -10.31
C SER A 176 7.29 -10.77 -11.35
N LYS A 177 6.12 -11.37 -11.62
CA LYS A 177 5.13 -10.77 -12.53
C LYS A 177 4.59 -9.46 -11.97
N LEU A 178 4.36 -9.38 -10.66
CA LEU A 178 3.81 -8.19 -9.99
C LEU A 178 4.79 -7.03 -10.03
N TYR A 179 6.05 -7.31 -9.70
CA TYR A 179 7.13 -6.35 -9.82
C TYR A 179 7.23 -5.78 -11.24
N ASN A 180 7.27 -6.66 -12.26
CA ASN A 180 7.36 -6.25 -13.66
C ASN A 180 6.16 -5.41 -14.11
N GLN A 181 4.97 -5.74 -13.62
CA GLN A 181 3.76 -4.99 -13.93
C GLN A 181 3.78 -3.62 -13.27
N ILE A 182 4.03 -3.56 -11.96
CA ILE A 182 4.11 -2.30 -11.21
C ILE A 182 5.14 -1.37 -11.85
N ALA A 183 6.35 -1.86 -12.13
CA ALA A 183 7.41 -1.07 -12.75
C ALA A 183 7.02 -0.46 -14.11
N ARG A 184 6.10 -1.09 -14.86
CA ARG A 184 5.58 -0.56 -16.13
C ARG A 184 4.38 0.37 -15.97
N GLU A 185 3.61 0.21 -14.89
CA GLU A 185 2.32 0.86 -14.69
C GLU A 185 2.34 1.93 -13.57
N LEU A 186 3.52 2.30 -13.06
CA LEU A 186 3.69 3.25 -11.95
C LEU A 186 2.98 4.58 -12.17
N ASP A 187 3.27 5.24 -13.29
CA ASP A 187 2.69 6.53 -13.65
C ASP A 187 1.59 6.34 -14.70
N THR A 188 0.67 5.43 -14.40
CA THR A 188 -0.52 5.19 -15.23
C THR A 188 -1.78 5.30 -14.39
N THR A 189 -2.92 5.52 -15.05
CA THR A 189 -4.22 5.58 -14.37
C THR A 189 -4.54 4.31 -13.57
N HIS A 190 -3.96 3.16 -13.93
CA HIS A 190 -4.10 1.91 -13.18
C HIS A 190 -3.60 2.00 -11.74
N ASN A 191 -2.59 2.84 -11.50
CA ASN A 191 -1.95 3.01 -10.20
C ASN A 191 -2.31 4.35 -9.53
N MET A 192 -3.33 5.06 -10.03
CA MET A 192 -3.68 6.39 -9.54
C MET A 192 -5.17 6.51 -9.23
N VAL A 193 -5.50 7.26 -8.18
CA VAL A 193 -6.88 7.60 -7.78
C VAL A 193 -7.00 9.06 -7.38
N THR A 194 -8.16 9.64 -7.69
CA THR A 194 -8.50 11.00 -7.29
C THR A 194 -9.05 11.02 -5.87
N LEU A 195 -8.39 11.75 -4.97
CA LEU A 195 -8.73 11.84 -3.55
C LEU A 195 -8.83 13.29 -3.09
N VAL A 196 -9.72 13.58 -2.15
CA VAL A 196 -9.64 14.83 -1.39
C VAL A 196 -8.42 14.78 -0.48
N ILE A 197 -7.75 15.92 -0.29
CA ILE A 197 -6.48 16.03 0.46
C ILE A 197 -6.52 15.39 1.87
N THR A 198 -7.66 15.43 2.56
CA THR A 198 -7.82 14.79 3.88
C THR A 198 -7.77 13.27 3.78
N ILE A 199 -8.50 12.68 2.82
CA ILE A 199 -8.49 11.24 2.55
C ILE A 199 -7.13 10.82 2.00
N HIS A 200 -6.53 11.61 1.10
CA HIS A 200 -5.19 11.35 0.60
C HIS A 200 -4.17 11.22 1.73
N ARG A 201 -4.15 12.19 2.66
CA ARG A 201 -3.26 12.14 3.84
C ARG A 201 -3.53 10.93 4.74
N MET A 202 -4.79 10.55 4.93
CA MET A 202 -5.12 9.35 5.72
C MET A 202 -4.67 8.08 5.01
N PHE A 203 -4.86 8.02 3.69
CA PHE A 203 -4.49 6.90 2.84
C PHE A 203 -2.98 6.73 2.84
N ASP A 204 -2.24 7.83 2.69
CA ASP A 204 -0.80 7.92 2.81
C ASP A 204 -0.33 7.46 4.19
N LYS A 205 -0.95 7.91 5.27
CA LYS A 205 -0.56 7.43 6.61
C LYS A 205 -0.96 5.98 6.89
N GLY A 206 -1.64 5.31 5.96
CA GLY A 206 -2.28 4.02 6.22
C GLY A 206 -3.26 4.09 7.38
N THR A 207 -3.82 5.26 7.69
CA THR A 207 -4.88 5.43 8.71
C THR A 207 -6.21 4.93 8.17
N ILE A 208 -6.44 5.12 6.87
CA ILE A 208 -7.50 4.48 6.11
C ILE A 208 -6.86 3.55 5.08
N THR A 209 -7.39 2.34 4.98
CA THR A 209 -7.00 1.34 4.00
C THR A 209 -8.25 0.90 3.25
N PHE A 210 -8.08 0.50 2.00
CA PHE A 210 -9.18 0.04 1.16
C PHE A 210 -8.97 -1.41 0.77
N ILE A 211 -9.93 -2.27 1.12
CA ILE A 211 -9.90 -3.70 0.80
C ILE A 211 -10.74 -3.93 -0.45
N PRO A 212 -10.16 -4.36 -1.57
CA PRO A 212 -10.92 -4.62 -2.78
C PRO A 212 -11.73 -5.91 -2.65
N LYS A 213 -13.04 -5.79 -2.89
CA LYS A 213 -14.01 -6.89 -2.86
C LYS A 213 -14.79 -6.99 -4.17
N THR A 214 -15.15 -8.21 -4.56
CA THR A 214 -16.12 -8.42 -5.64
C THR A 214 -17.47 -7.79 -5.27
N PRO A 215 -18.39 -7.58 -6.22
CA PRO A 215 -19.73 -7.10 -5.92
C PRO A 215 -20.51 -8.01 -4.94
N ASN A 216 -20.12 -9.28 -4.85
CA ASN A 216 -20.70 -10.25 -3.92
C ASN A 216 -20.06 -10.21 -2.52
N GLY A 217 -19.01 -9.40 -2.31
CA GLY A 217 -18.33 -9.26 -1.03
C GLY A 217 -17.08 -10.13 -0.85
N ASP A 218 -16.69 -10.91 -1.86
CA ASP A 218 -15.50 -11.76 -1.78
C ASP A 218 -14.23 -10.91 -1.89
N ARG A 219 -13.21 -11.15 -1.04
CA ARG A 219 -11.91 -10.48 -1.17
C ARG A 219 -11.26 -10.82 -2.52
N ILE A 220 -10.68 -9.82 -3.18
CA ILE A 220 -9.93 -10.01 -4.43
C ILE A 220 -8.47 -10.34 -4.07
N PRO A 221 -8.00 -11.59 -4.32
CA PRO A 221 -6.64 -11.99 -3.97
C PRO A 221 -5.61 -11.37 -4.91
N VAL A 222 -4.34 -11.34 -4.47
CA VAL A 222 -3.20 -11.08 -5.35
C VAL A 222 -3.01 -12.30 -6.24
N SER A 223 -3.75 -12.34 -7.35
CA SER A 223 -3.67 -13.38 -8.36
C SER A 223 -3.52 -12.73 -9.74
N PHE A 224 -2.70 -13.35 -10.59
CA PHE A 224 -2.51 -12.89 -11.97
C PHE A 224 -3.69 -13.20 -12.90
N SER A 225 -4.70 -13.94 -12.42
CA SER A 225 -6.01 -13.96 -13.05
C SER A 225 -6.63 -12.57 -12.88
N SER A 226 -6.33 -11.72 -13.85
CA SER A 226 -6.73 -10.33 -14.00
C SER A 226 -8.19 -10.13 -13.60
N TYR A 227 -8.44 -9.81 -12.34
CA TYR A 227 -9.74 -9.30 -11.95
C TYR A 227 -9.90 -7.95 -12.67
N SER A 228 -10.68 -7.97 -13.75
CA SER A 228 -11.00 -6.82 -14.60
C SER A 228 -12.45 -6.38 -14.44
N GLY A 229 -13.16 -6.97 -13.47
CA GLY A 229 -14.55 -6.66 -13.16
C GLY A 229 -14.71 -5.40 -12.31
N ILE A 230 -15.97 -5.05 -12.08
CA ILE A 230 -16.39 -4.02 -11.11
C ILE A 230 -16.04 -4.51 -9.71
N TYR A 231 -15.37 -3.71 -8.90
CA TYR A 231 -15.12 -4.06 -7.49
C TYR A 231 -15.54 -2.91 -6.57
N ASN A 232 -15.72 -3.28 -5.31
CA ASN A 232 -15.97 -2.37 -4.22
C ASN A 232 -14.69 -2.21 -3.41
N LEU A 233 -14.47 -1.03 -2.86
CA LEU A 233 -13.47 -0.77 -1.84
C LEU A 233 -14.18 -0.72 -0.49
N GLU A 234 -13.94 -1.72 0.33
CA GLU A 234 -14.34 -1.70 1.72
C GLU A 234 -13.35 -0.84 2.53
N VAL A 235 -13.89 0.07 3.33
CA VAL A 235 -13.13 0.99 4.16
C VAL A 235 -12.73 0.31 5.47
N HIS A 236 -11.44 0.40 5.79
CA HIS A 236 -10.90 -0.10 7.05
C HIS A 236 -10.03 0.97 7.69
N TYR A 237 -10.29 1.28 8.97
CA TYR A 237 -9.53 2.25 9.74
C TYR A 237 -8.52 1.57 10.63
N SER A 238 -7.28 2.05 10.57
CA SER A 238 -6.19 1.43 11.34
C SER A 238 -6.29 1.64 12.83
N THR A 239 -6.92 2.75 13.21
CA THR A 239 -7.32 3.07 14.58
C THR A 239 -8.74 3.58 14.52
N PRO A 240 -9.61 3.20 15.47
CA PRO A 240 -10.98 3.71 15.50
C PRO A 240 -10.97 5.24 15.44
N LEU A 241 -11.66 5.80 14.44
CA LEU A 241 -11.83 7.24 14.37
C LEU A 241 -12.67 7.71 15.57
N ARG A 242 -12.26 8.82 16.18
CA ARG A 242 -13.02 9.40 17.29
C ARG A 242 -14.39 9.94 16.86
N VAL A 243 -14.47 10.41 15.61
CA VAL A 243 -15.67 11.03 15.03
C VAL A 243 -15.76 10.66 13.55
N PRO A 244 -16.07 9.39 13.21
CA PRO A 244 -16.16 8.94 11.82
C PRO A 244 -17.23 9.69 11.02
N GLU A 245 -18.22 10.28 11.69
CA GLU A 245 -19.29 11.08 11.09
C GLU A 245 -18.79 12.37 10.42
N LEU A 246 -17.55 12.78 10.65
CA LEU A 246 -16.95 13.93 9.96
C LEU A 246 -16.54 13.61 8.53
N ILE A 247 -16.37 12.34 8.19
CA ILE A 247 -16.06 11.92 6.82
C ILE A 247 -17.37 11.55 6.16
N GLN A 248 -17.88 12.45 5.33
CA GLN A 248 -19.11 12.23 4.56
C GLN A 248 -18.75 11.71 3.17
N SER A 249 -19.55 10.76 2.68
CA SER A 249 -19.42 10.20 1.35
C SER A 249 -20.78 10.02 0.68
N THR A 250 -20.89 10.46 -0.57
CA THR A 250 -22.01 10.17 -1.47
C THR A 250 -21.81 8.89 -2.27
N LYS A 251 -20.65 8.23 -2.13
CA LYS A 251 -20.25 7.03 -2.89
C LYS A 251 -20.50 5.72 -2.13
N VAL A 252 -21.00 5.79 -0.89
CA VAL A 252 -21.36 4.61 -0.09
C VAL A 252 -22.50 3.84 -0.76
N ILE A 253 -22.29 2.55 -0.97
CA ILE A 253 -23.28 1.66 -1.60
C ILE A 253 -24.55 1.59 -0.74
N GLY A 254 -25.71 1.65 -1.39
CA GLY A 254 -27.02 1.58 -0.72
C GLY A 254 -27.58 2.93 -0.25
N GLN A 255 -26.85 4.04 -0.41
CA GLN A 255 -27.28 5.37 0.04
C GLN A 255 -27.90 6.23 -1.08
N ASN A 256 -28.08 5.70 -2.29
CA ASN A 256 -28.70 6.38 -3.43
C ASN A 256 -28.14 7.79 -3.72
N GLY A 257 -26.85 8.00 -3.49
CA GLY A 257 -26.17 9.30 -3.67
C GLY A 257 -26.35 10.29 -2.52
N ALA A 258 -27.12 9.95 -1.47
CA ALA A 258 -27.18 10.76 -0.26
C ALA A 258 -25.83 10.71 0.47
N ALA A 259 -25.39 11.87 0.97
CA ALA A 259 -24.20 11.94 1.81
C ALA A 259 -24.45 11.16 3.10
N SER A 260 -23.52 10.26 3.43
CA SER A 260 -23.56 9.42 4.62
C SER A 260 -22.17 9.34 5.26
N ALA A 261 -22.11 9.02 6.55
CA ALA A 261 -20.83 8.82 7.21
C ALA A 261 -20.07 7.63 6.58
N LEU A 262 -18.79 7.82 6.28
CA LEU A 262 -17.90 6.77 5.82
C LEU A 262 -17.43 5.97 7.04
N LEU A 263 -18.23 4.99 7.44
CA LEU A 263 -17.94 4.14 8.60
C LEU A 263 -17.00 2.98 8.25
N GLU A 264 -16.47 2.32 9.28
CA GLU A 264 -15.82 1.01 9.13
C GLU A 264 -16.73 0.05 8.34
N ASP A 265 -16.13 -0.78 7.49
CA ASP A 265 -16.82 -1.75 6.62
C ASP A 265 -17.75 -1.12 5.56
N SER A 266 -17.81 0.21 5.46
CA SER A 266 -18.51 0.88 4.37
C SER A 266 -17.87 0.50 3.05
N SER A 267 -18.69 0.18 2.05
CA SER A 267 -18.22 -0.14 0.70
C SER A 267 -18.50 1.02 -0.24
N VAL A 268 -17.47 1.44 -0.98
CA VAL A 268 -17.59 2.39 -2.09
C VAL A 268 -17.33 1.65 -3.41
N GLN A 269 -18.16 1.88 -4.42
CA GLN A 269 -18.03 1.17 -5.69
C GLN A 269 -17.05 1.90 -6.61
N ILE A 270 -16.05 1.18 -7.13
CA ILE A 270 -15.21 1.68 -8.22
C ILE A 270 -15.87 1.27 -9.52
N LEU A 271 -16.61 2.22 -10.10
CA LEU A 271 -17.34 1.98 -11.32
C LEU A 271 -16.45 2.10 -12.55
N PRO A 272 -16.54 1.14 -13.47
CA PRO A 272 -15.87 1.28 -14.73
C PRO A 272 -16.57 2.36 -15.58
N LYS A 273 -15.97 3.57 -15.71
CA LYS A 273 -16.38 4.54 -16.71
C LYS A 273 -15.96 4.11 -18.13
N PRO A 274 -16.89 3.96 -19.07
CA PRO A 274 -16.71 3.28 -20.36
C PRO A 274 -15.81 3.99 -21.38
N LEU A 275 -14.80 4.76 -20.94
CA LEU A 275 -13.80 5.35 -21.80
C LEU A 275 -12.72 4.30 -22.10
N PRO A 276 -12.55 3.86 -23.37
CA PRO A 276 -11.53 2.88 -23.75
C PRO A 276 -10.10 3.35 -23.48
N SER A 277 -9.89 4.66 -23.28
CA SER A 277 -8.60 5.32 -23.12
C SER A 277 -8.11 5.44 -21.67
N HIS A 278 -8.95 5.22 -20.65
CA HIS A 278 -8.59 5.47 -19.24
C HIS A 278 -8.86 4.24 -18.38
N PRO A 279 -7.89 3.31 -18.30
CA PRO A 279 -8.10 2.09 -17.54
C PRO A 279 -8.22 2.36 -16.03
N TYR A 280 -8.98 1.49 -15.35
CA TYR A 280 -9.33 1.64 -13.94
C TYR A 280 -8.15 1.38 -13.01
N PRO A 281 -8.23 1.94 -11.78
CA PRO A 281 -7.39 1.52 -10.69
C PRO A 281 -7.44 -0.01 -10.57
N ARG A 282 -6.30 -0.69 -10.56
CA ARG A 282 -6.30 -2.16 -10.45
C ARG A 282 -6.52 -2.56 -9.00
N ALA A 283 -7.49 -3.45 -8.77
CA ALA A 283 -7.77 -4.02 -7.46
C ALA A 283 -6.51 -4.62 -6.79
N ILE A 284 -5.65 -5.28 -7.57
CA ILE A 284 -4.41 -5.90 -7.06
C ILE A 284 -3.48 -4.91 -6.34
N TYR A 285 -3.50 -3.63 -6.70
CA TYR A 285 -2.70 -2.59 -6.05
C TYR A 285 -3.24 -2.23 -4.67
N PHE A 286 -4.56 -2.19 -4.52
CA PHE A 286 -5.17 -2.06 -3.20
C PHE A 286 -4.89 -3.29 -2.33
N THR A 287 -5.00 -4.50 -2.89
CA THR A 287 -4.68 -5.74 -2.16
C THR A 287 -3.22 -5.76 -1.70
N LEU A 288 -2.28 -5.39 -2.58
CA LEU A 288 -0.85 -5.31 -2.22
C LEU A 288 -0.62 -4.28 -1.11
N ARG A 289 -1.19 -3.08 -1.24
CA ARG A 289 -1.06 -2.02 -0.22
C ARG A 289 -1.64 -2.47 1.12
N GLU A 290 -2.81 -3.10 1.12
CA GLU A 290 -3.46 -3.62 2.33
C GLU A 290 -2.62 -4.68 3.02
N LEU A 291 -2.13 -5.68 2.28
CA LEU A 291 -1.30 -6.74 2.87
C LEU A 291 -0.07 -6.15 3.57
N ILE A 292 0.63 -5.23 2.92
CA ILE A 292 1.83 -4.61 3.47
C ILE A 292 1.50 -3.83 4.75
N LEU A 293 0.43 -3.01 4.70
CA LEU A 293 -0.02 -2.23 5.85
C LEU A 293 -0.43 -3.12 7.03
N TRP A 294 -1.12 -4.21 6.75
CA TRP A 294 -1.53 -5.21 7.73
C TRP A 294 -0.31 -5.89 8.36
N LEU A 295 0.60 -6.45 7.55
CA LEU A 295 1.82 -7.11 8.02
C LEU A 295 2.64 -6.19 8.93
N LYS A 296 2.79 -4.93 8.51
CA LYS A 296 3.54 -3.94 9.28
C LYS A 296 2.92 -3.70 10.65
N ARG A 297 1.60 -3.46 10.70
CA ARG A 297 0.89 -3.21 11.96
C ARG A 297 0.99 -4.39 12.92
N GLU A 298 0.71 -5.59 12.43
CA GLU A 298 0.77 -6.81 13.25
C GLU A 298 2.17 -7.05 13.81
N CYS A 299 3.21 -6.63 13.10
CA CYS A 299 4.57 -6.66 13.61
C CYS A 299 4.82 -5.52 14.63
N GLU A 300 4.47 -4.28 14.31
CA GLU A 300 4.69 -3.11 15.19
C GLU A 300 4.01 -3.22 16.56
N ASP A 301 2.74 -3.63 16.58
CA ASP A 301 1.93 -3.77 17.81
C ASP A 301 2.55 -4.75 18.82
N ASN A 302 3.38 -5.67 18.32
CA ASN A 302 3.98 -6.73 19.13
C ASN A 302 5.47 -6.54 19.42
N ILE A 303 6.16 -5.66 18.69
CA ILE A 303 7.59 -5.38 18.92
C ILE A 303 7.77 -4.10 19.77
N GLY A 304 6.74 -3.26 19.90
CA GLY A 304 6.84 -2.01 20.64
C GLY A 304 7.73 -0.96 19.96
N ILE A 305 8.01 -1.13 18.66
CA ILE A 305 8.71 -0.13 17.85
C ILE A 305 7.69 0.93 17.48
N GLN A 306 7.67 2.03 18.24
CA GLN A 306 6.87 3.20 17.90
C GLN A 306 7.53 3.98 16.74
N GLY A 307 6.92 3.95 15.55
CA GLY A 307 7.22 4.84 14.44
C GLY A 307 5.95 5.23 13.70
N SER A 308 5.67 6.52 13.52
CA SER A 308 4.45 6.94 12.79
C SER A 308 4.59 6.70 11.29
N ILE A 309 3.60 6.07 10.69
CA ILE A 309 3.54 5.75 9.25
C ILE A 309 3.27 7.01 8.42
N VAL A 310 4.05 7.18 7.34
CA VAL A 310 3.75 8.10 6.22
C VAL A 310 4.16 7.45 4.89
N TRP A 311 3.19 7.03 4.09
CA TRP A 311 3.34 6.65 2.68
C TRP A 311 3.20 7.91 1.85
N ALA A 312 4.21 8.77 1.74
CA ALA A 312 4.08 9.93 0.87
C ALA A 312 4.16 9.51 -0.60
N SER A 313 3.18 9.90 -1.42
CA SER A 313 3.33 9.92 -2.87
C SER A 313 4.20 11.12 -3.28
N GLU A 314 5.45 10.88 -3.67
CA GLU A 314 6.14 11.85 -4.55
C GLU A 314 6.01 11.38 -6.00
#